data_AF-A0A359B4W5-F1
#
_entry.id   AF-A0A359B4W5-F1
#
_cell.length_a   1.000
_cell.length_b   1.000
_cell.length_c   1.000
_cell.angle_alpha   90.00
_cell.angle_beta   90.00
_cell.angle_gamma   90.00
#
_symmetry.space_group_name_H-M   'P 1'
#
loop_
_entity.id
_entity.type
_entity.pdbx_description
1 polymer ?
#
loop_
_entity_poly.entity_id
_entity_poly.type
_entity_poly.pdbx_seq_one_letter_code
_entity_poly.pdbx_strand_id
1 'polypeptide(L)'
;MIQVGTIWTYVFAPDFKNNFTGKWIYEAGADFFRGISPQLDELAADGMILMAKFANKNPHWDPCPYIENSVLCVYTQAPRDEKTRQLIQKRLSLWTDTYKTEAQTTVEWQPGGKLYEDYVSYWRNKRGTL
;
A
#
# COMPACT_ATOMS: atom_id res chain seq x y z
N MET A 1 4.14 9.03 10.80
CA MET A 1 3.96 9.45 9.38
C MET A 1 5.33 9.81 8.82
N ILE A 2 5.66 9.33 7.62
CA ILE A 2 6.94 9.61 6.95
C ILE A 2 6.64 10.15 5.56
N GLN A 3 7.37 11.19 5.14
CA GLN A 3 7.30 11.69 3.78
C GLN A 3 8.26 10.86 2.90
N VAL A 4 7.73 10.24 1.84
CA VAL A 4 8.50 9.52 0.83
C VAL A 4 8.34 10.26 -0.50
N GLY A 5 9.34 11.07 -0.87
CA GLY A 5 9.22 11.99 -2.01
C GLY A 5 8.16 13.06 -1.75
N THR A 6 7.16 13.16 -2.62
CA THR A 6 6.00 14.06 -2.46
C THR A 6 4.78 13.39 -1.80
N ILE A 7 4.87 12.10 -1.48
CA ILE A 7 3.76 11.34 -0.90
C ILE A 7 3.93 11.23 0.61
N TRP A 8 2.90 11.62 1.35
CA TRP A 8 2.78 11.28 2.77
C TRP A 8 2.39 9.82 2.92
N THR A 9 3.21 9.04 3.60
CA THR A 9 2.93 7.63 3.87
C THR A 9 2.78 7.43 5.37
N TYR A 10 1.68 6.81 5.78
CA TYR A 10 1.58 6.28 7.14
C TYR A 10 2.24 4.92 7.18
N VAL A 11 3.15 4.73 8.12
CA VAL A 11 3.87 3.48 8.34
C VAL A 11 3.62 3.07 9.78
N PHE A 12 3.14 1.83 9.94
CA PHE A 12 2.76 1.22 11.20
C PHE A 12 3.71 0.04 11.43
N ALA A 13 4.75 0.19 12.24
CA ALA A 13 5.75 -0.85 12.47
C ALA A 13 6.44 -0.67 13.85
N PRO A 14 6.44 -1.69 14.72
CA PRO A 14 7.09 -1.62 16.03
C PRO A 14 8.61 -1.84 15.96
N ASP A 15 9.11 -2.63 15.00
CA ASP A 15 10.55 -2.87 14.80
C ASP A 15 10.86 -3.12 13.31
N PHE A 16 11.73 -2.30 12.72
CA PHE A 16 11.95 -2.21 11.28
C PHE A 16 12.97 -3.25 10.78
N LYS A 17 12.65 -4.54 10.88
CA LYS A 17 13.44 -5.60 10.23
C LYS A 17 12.89 -5.87 8.84
N ASN A 18 13.60 -5.40 7.82
CA ASN A 18 13.25 -5.44 6.38
C ASN A 18 13.15 -6.85 5.74
N ASN A 19 12.82 -7.89 6.51
CA ASN A 19 12.68 -9.26 6.00
C ASN A 19 11.22 -9.57 5.67
N PHE A 20 10.71 -8.99 4.58
CA PHE A 20 9.36 -9.23 4.08
C PHE A 20 9.38 -10.12 2.83
N THR A 21 8.47 -11.09 2.74
CA THR A 21 8.30 -11.89 1.51
C THR A 21 7.26 -11.31 0.56
N GLY A 22 6.39 -10.44 1.06
CA GLY A 22 5.43 -9.70 0.28
C GLY A 22 4.38 -9.02 1.14
N LYS A 23 3.23 -8.73 0.54
CA LYS A 23 2.18 -7.92 1.13
C LYS A 23 0.80 -8.25 0.56
N TRP A 24 -0.20 -8.22 1.43
CA TRP A 24 -1.60 -8.13 1.07
C TRP A 24 -1.93 -6.67 0.69
N ILE A 25 -2.70 -6.49 -0.38
CA ILE A 25 -3.02 -5.18 -0.95
C ILE A 25 -4.52 -4.94 -0.82
N TYR A 26 -4.90 -3.86 -0.13
CA TYR A 26 -6.29 -3.44 0.07
C TYR A 26 -6.50 -2.08 -0.57
N GLU A 27 -7.65 -1.88 -1.21
CA GLU A 27 -8.02 -0.63 -1.88
C GLU A 27 -9.25 -0.01 -1.21
N ALA A 28 -9.15 1.27 -0.86
CA ALA A 28 -10.26 2.06 -0.32
C ALA A 28 -9.96 3.56 -0.45
N GLY A 29 -10.89 4.42 -0.01
CA GLY A 29 -10.65 5.85 0.09
C GLY A 29 -9.60 6.21 1.15
N ALA A 30 -8.83 7.28 0.92
CA ALA A 30 -7.82 7.73 1.88
C ALA A 30 -8.43 8.13 3.24
N ASP A 31 -9.66 8.68 3.25
CA ASP A 31 -10.41 8.99 4.48
C ASP A 31 -10.71 7.74 5.31
N PHE A 32 -11.10 6.66 4.65
CA PHE A 32 -11.36 5.39 5.33
C PHE A 32 -10.09 4.88 6.02
N PHE A 33 -8.95 4.89 5.31
CA PHE A 33 -7.68 4.46 5.91
C PHE A 33 -7.19 5.38 7.04
N ARG A 34 -7.43 6.69 6.95
CA ARG A 34 -7.22 7.61 8.07
C ARG A 34 -8.09 7.22 9.27
N GLY A 35 -9.36 6.87 9.04
CA GLY A 35 -10.29 6.45 10.09
C GLY A 35 -9.85 5.19 10.85
N ILE A 36 -9.28 4.20 10.15
CA ILE A 36 -8.79 2.96 10.77
C ILE A 36 -7.32 3.00 11.21
N SER A 37 -6.63 4.14 11.02
CA SER A 37 -5.20 4.27 11.36
C SER A 37 -4.88 3.95 12.82
N PRO A 38 -5.67 4.41 13.83
CA PRO A 38 -5.41 4.04 15.23
C PRO A 38 -5.45 2.54 15.48
N GLN A 39 -6.37 1.82 14.81
CA GLN A 39 -6.50 0.37 14.94
C GLN A 39 -5.32 -0.35 14.27
N LEU A 40 -4.78 0.19 13.18
CA LEU A 40 -3.56 -0.33 12.54
C LEU A 40 -2.32 -0.12 13.44
N ASP A 41 -2.22 1.05 14.09
CA ASP A 41 -1.18 1.33 15.09
C ASP A 41 -1.25 0.33 16.24
N GLU A 42 -2.43 0.06 16.80
CA GLU A 42 -2.63 -0.93 17.87
C GLU A 42 -2.20 -2.34 17.43
N LEU A 43 -2.66 -2.79 16.26
CA LEU A 43 -2.29 -4.12 15.73
C LEU A 43 -0.78 -4.26 15.53
N ALA A 44 -0.11 -3.18 15.10
CA ALA A 44 1.34 -3.15 14.94
C ALA A 44 2.05 -3.13 16.30
N ALA A 45 1.60 -2.31 17.25
CA ALA A 45 2.17 -2.22 18.59
C ALA A 45 2.06 -3.55 19.37
N ASP A 46 0.94 -4.26 19.21
CA ASP A 46 0.70 -5.58 19.80
C ASP A 46 1.47 -6.71 19.09
N GLY A 47 2.18 -6.40 18.00
CA GLY A 47 2.89 -7.39 17.18
C GLY A 47 1.98 -8.35 16.42
N MET A 48 0.68 -8.05 16.30
CA MET A 48 -0.28 -8.87 15.55
C MET A 48 -0.10 -8.73 14.03
N ILE A 49 0.38 -7.57 13.59
CA ILE A 49 0.89 -7.36 12.23
C ILE A 49 2.33 -6.89 12.32
N LEU A 50 3.14 -7.29 11.34
CA LEU A 50 4.54 -6.87 11.31
C LEU A 50 4.68 -5.42 10.86
N MET A 51 4.05 -5.09 9.74
CA MET A 51 4.03 -3.73 9.21
C MET A 51 2.81 -3.51 8.34
N ALA A 52 2.24 -2.31 8.43
CA ALA A 52 1.32 -1.81 7.41
C ALA A 52 1.78 -0.44 6.90
N LYS A 53 1.42 -0.13 5.66
CA LYS A 53 1.56 1.23 5.13
C LYS A 53 0.41 1.58 4.21
N PHE A 54 -0.04 2.83 4.23
CA PHE A 54 -0.89 3.34 3.15
C PHE A 54 -0.39 4.68 2.63
N ALA A 55 -0.57 4.89 1.33
CA ALA A 55 -0.28 6.16 0.67
C ALA A 55 -1.40 7.15 0.99
N ASN A 56 -1.11 8.22 1.71
CA ASN A 56 -2.09 9.25 2.01
C ASN A 56 -2.30 10.13 0.78
N LYS A 57 -3.17 9.68 -0.13
CA LYS A 57 -3.42 10.36 -1.40
C LYS A 57 -3.92 11.77 -1.16
N ASN A 58 -3.23 12.73 -1.77
CA ASN A 58 -3.63 14.13 -1.83
C ASN A 58 -3.76 14.51 -3.31
N PRO A 59 -4.97 14.82 -3.82
CA PRO A 59 -5.19 15.09 -5.24
C PRO A 59 -4.27 16.14 -5.87
N HIS A 60 -3.76 17.08 -5.07
CA HIS A 60 -2.90 18.15 -5.57
C HIS A 60 -1.42 17.76 -5.70
N TRP A 61 -0.97 16.69 -5.03
CA TRP A 61 0.46 16.34 -4.87
C TRP A 61 0.75 14.84 -5.11
N ASP A 62 -0.28 14.06 -5.46
CA ASP A 62 -0.17 12.64 -5.73
C ASP A 62 0.62 12.41 -7.04
N PRO A 63 1.74 11.68 -7.01
CA PRO A 63 2.50 11.35 -8.22
C PRO A 63 1.81 10.27 -9.06
N CYS A 64 0.81 9.57 -8.51
CA CYS A 64 0.01 8.56 -9.19
C CYS A 64 -1.49 8.93 -9.14
N PRO A 65 -1.90 10.09 -9.69
CA PRO A 65 -3.27 10.59 -9.61
C PRO A 65 -4.26 9.76 -10.45
N TYR A 66 -3.76 8.90 -11.34
CA TYR A 66 -4.55 7.96 -12.15
C TYR A 66 -4.98 6.70 -11.41
N ILE A 67 -4.36 6.41 -10.27
CA ILE A 67 -4.89 5.42 -9.36
C ILE A 67 -6.07 6.12 -8.66
N GLU A 68 -7.27 5.54 -8.62
CA GLU A 68 -8.41 6.22 -8.00
C GLU A 68 -8.41 6.01 -6.48
N ASN A 69 -8.20 4.76 -6.06
CA ASN A 69 -8.19 4.39 -4.66
C ASN A 69 -6.83 4.64 -4.00
N SER A 70 -6.88 4.84 -2.68
CA SER A 70 -5.70 4.65 -1.84
C SER A 70 -5.43 3.15 -1.72
N VAL A 71 -4.16 2.81 -1.46
CA VAL A 71 -3.73 1.44 -1.25
C VAL A 71 -3.15 1.30 0.15
N LEU A 72 -3.67 0.34 0.91
CA LEU A 72 -3.09 -0.16 2.15
C LEU A 72 -2.35 -1.47 1.84
N CYS A 73 -1.08 -1.53 2.21
CA CYS A 73 -0.24 -2.70 2.11
C CYS A 73 0.02 -3.25 3.51
N VAL A 74 -0.34 -4.50 3.77
CA VAL A 74 -0.01 -5.22 5.03
C VAL A 74 1.02 -6.28 4.71
N TYR A 75 2.20 -6.16 5.31
CA TYR A 75 3.37 -6.96 5.00
C TYR A 75 3.42 -8.26 5.80
N THR A 76 3.92 -9.31 5.16
CA THR A 76 4.04 -10.64 5.77
C THR A 76 5.47 -11.19 5.63
N GLN A 77 5.88 -12.00 6.60
CA GLN A 77 7.15 -12.75 6.53
C GLN A 77 6.98 -14.07 5.79
N ALA A 78 5.80 -14.70 5.87
CA ALA A 78 5.45 -15.86 5.08
C ALA A 78 4.63 -15.45 3.83
N PRO A 79 4.90 -16.05 2.66
CA PRO A 79 4.08 -15.82 1.47
C PRO A 79 2.62 -16.18 1.71
N ARG A 80 1.71 -15.25 1.36
CA ARG A 80 0.25 -15.45 1.48
C ARG A 80 -0.17 -15.92 2.87
N ASP A 81 0.36 -15.29 3.92
CA ASP A 81 -0.04 -15.60 5.29
C ASP A 81 -1.54 -15.30 5.50
N GLU A 82 -2.33 -16.37 5.53
CA GLU A 82 -3.78 -16.33 5.67
C GLU A 82 -4.20 -15.81 7.04
N LYS A 83 -3.40 -16.03 8.09
CA LYS A 83 -3.71 -15.57 9.44
C LYS A 83 -3.74 -14.04 9.49
N THR A 84 -2.75 -13.40 8.89
CA THR A 84 -2.72 -11.94 8.75
C THR A 84 -3.93 -11.45 7.96
N ARG A 85 -4.31 -12.11 6.85
CA ARG A 85 -5.49 -11.73 6.07
C ARG A 85 -6.79 -11.82 6.87
N GLN A 86 -7.01 -12.93 7.57
CA GLN A 86 -8.19 -13.14 8.42
C GLN A 86 -8.24 -12.18 9.61
N LEU A 87 -7.08 -11.85 10.19
CA LEU A 87 -6.97 -10.84 11.25
C LEU A 87 -7.46 -9.48 10.75
N ILE A 88 -6.99 -9.03 9.58
CA ILE A 88 -7.39 -7.76 8.97
C ILE A 88 -8.90 -7.75 8.68
N GLN A 89 -9.44 -8.85 8.14
CA GLN A 89 -10.89 -8.98 7.95
C GLN A 89 -11.68 -8.85 9.25
N LYS A 90 -11.24 -9.55 10.30
CA LYS A 90 -11.94 -9.56 11.59
C LYS A 90 -11.87 -8.22 12.31
N ARG A 91 -10.72 -7.53 12.24
CA ARG A 91 -10.45 -6.32 13.03
C ARG A 91 -10.83 -5.03 12.31
N LEU A 92 -10.69 -4.99 10.99
CA LEU A 92 -10.83 -3.78 10.18
C LEU A 92 -11.91 -3.92 9.10
N SER A 93 -12.58 -5.06 9.01
CA SER A 93 -13.61 -5.35 7.99
C SER A 93 -13.11 -5.17 6.55
N LEU A 94 -11.83 -5.50 6.33
CA LEU A 94 -11.15 -5.41 5.03
C LEU A 94 -10.80 -6.79 4.48
N TRP A 95 -11.18 -7.06 3.24
CA TRP A 95 -10.84 -8.29 2.51
C TRP A 95 -10.05 -7.99 1.25
N THR A 96 -9.19 -8.92 0.85
CA THR A 96 -8.55 -8.91 -0.47
C THR A 96 -8.11 -10.32 -0.87
N ASP A 97 -8.13 -10.61 -2.16
CA ASP A 97 -7.45 -11.77 -2.74
C ASP A 97 -6.11 -11.38 -3.39
N THR A 98 -5.76 -10.11 -3.34
CA THR A 98 -4.55 -9.56 -3.95
C THR A 98 -3.36 -9.67 -3.01
N TYR A 99 -2.46 -10.59 -3.33
CA TYR A 99 -1.14 -10.70 -2.72
C TYR A 99 -0.05 -10.38 -3.74
N LYS A 100 0.95 -9.59 -3.34
CA LYS A 100 2.10 -9.25 -4.19
C LYS A 100 3.41 -9.49 -3.46
N THR A 101 4.35 -10.16 -4.11
CA THR A 101 5.73 -10.31 -3.61
C THR A 101 6.53 -9.02 -3.85
N GLU A 102 7.62 -8.83 -3.11
CA GLU A 102 8.54 -7.72 -3.39
C GLU A 102 9.16 -7.84 -4.78
N ALA A 103 9.54 -9.07 -5.20
CA ALA A 103 10.07 -9.32 -6.54
C ALA A 103 9.08 -8.91 -7.65
N GLN A 104 7.80 -9.28 -7.52
CA GLN A 104 6.76 -8.86 -8.46
C GLN A 104 6.58 -7.34 -8.47
N THR A 105 6.58 -6.71 -7.29
CA THR A 105 6.50 -5.24 -7.19
C THR A 105 7.64 -4.58 -7.96
N THR A 106 8.86 -5.08 -7.80
CA THR A 106 10.03 -4.55 -8.52
C THR A 106 9.88 -4.68 -10.02
N VAL A 107 9.47 -5.85 -10.53
CA VAL A 107 9.29 -6.09 -11.98
C VAL A 107 8.22 -5.16 -12.57
N GLU A 108 7.10 -4.95 -11.86
CA GLU A 108 6.01 -4.11 -12.36
C GLU A 108 6.37 -2.62 -12.50
N TRP A 109 7.37 -2.14 -11.75
CA TRP A 109 7.85 -0.76 -11.79
C TRP A 109 9.05 -0.54 -12.73
N GLN A 110 9.66 -1.60 -13.26
CA GLN A 110 10.70 -1.47 -14.29
C GLN A 110 10.08 -1.11 -15.66
N PRO A 111 10.87 -0.56 -16.61
CA PRO A 111 10.40 -0.34 -17.97
C PRO A 111 9.79 -1.60 -18.60
N GLY A 112 8.62 -1.48 -19.22
CA GLY A 112 7.81 -2.62 -19.72
C GLY A 112 6.94 -3.31 -18.66
N GLY A 113 7.09 -2.96 -17.38
CA GLY A 113 6.24 -3.42 -16.29
C GLY A 113 4.90 -2.67 -16.25
N LYS A 114 3.83 -3.35 -15.81
CA LYS A 114 2.46 -2.79 -15.85
C LYS A 114 2.34 -1.42 -15.18
N LEU A 115 2.85 -1.26 -13.95
CA LEU A 115 2.71 -0.01 -13.21
C LEU A 115 3.54 1.12 -13.83
N TYR A 116 4.69 0.79 -14.41
CA TYR A 116 5.49 1.74 -15.17
C TYR A 116 4.78 2.21 -16.44
N GLU A 117 4.20 1.29 -17.21
CA GLU A 117 3.48 1.64 -18.44
C GLU A 117 2.22 2.46 -18.15
N ASP A 118 1.46 2.13 -17.09
CA ASP A 118 0.32 2.92 -16.64
C ASP A 118 0.74 4.36 -16.27
N TYR A 119 1.86 4.50 -15.54
CA TYR A 119 2.46 5.79 -15.18
C TYR A 119 2.83 6.60 -16.42
N VAL A 120 3.61 6.01 -17.33
CA VAL A 120 4.08 6.69 -18.54
C VAL A 120 2.91 7.08 -19.45
N SER A 121 1.93 6.19 -19.63
CA SER A 121 0.74 6.43 -20.45
C SER A 121 -0.05 7.64 -19.93
N TYR A 122 -0.32 7.70 -18.62
CA TYR A 122 -1.02 8.84 -18.02
C TYR A 122 -0.30 10.17 -18.28
N TRP A 123 1.00 10.23 -17.98
CA TRP A 123 1.77 11.46 -18.13
C TRP A 123 1.97 11.86 -19.59
N ARG A 124 2.08 10.89 -20.51
CA ARG A 124 2.11 11.15 -21.96
C ARG A 124 0.81 11.79 -22.43
N ASN A 125 -0.34 11.24 -22.03
CA ASN A 125 -1.66 11.75 -22.42
C ASN A 125 -1.92 13.14 -21.83
N LYS A 126 -1.50 13.38 -20.58
CA LYS A 126 -1.61 14.69 -19.93
C LYS A 126 -0.72 15.76 -20.57
N ARG A 127 0.45 15.38 -21.10
CA ARG A 127 1.33 16.29 -21.84
C ARG A 127 0.85 16.56 -23.27
N GLY A 128 0.11 15.64 -23.88
CA GLY A 128 -0.49 15.78 -25.21
C GLY A 128 -1.88 16.45 -25.23
N THR A 129 -2.36 16.94 -24.10
CA THR A 129 -3.65 17.67 -23.95
C THR A 129 -3.47 19.18 -23.75
N LEU A 130 -2.34 19.73 -24.22
CA LEU A 130 -2.09 21.17 -24.36
C LEU A 130 -2.25 21.60 -25.81
#